data_AF-A0A1Y4UWD3-F1
#
_entry.id   AF-A0A1Y4UWD3-F1
#
_cell.length_a   1.000
_cell.length_b   1.000
_cell.length_c   1.000
_cell.angle_alpha   90.00
_cell.angle_beta   90.00
_cell.angle_gamma   90.00
#
_symmetry.space_group_name_H-M   'P 1'
#
loop_
_entity.id
_entity.type
_entity.pdbx_description
1 polymer ?
#
loop_
_entity_poly.entity_id
_entity_poly.type
_entity_poly.pdbx_seq_one_letter_code
_entity_poly.pdbx_strand_id
1 'polypeptide(L)'
;MQFIGYLKSNLVPGNNLKQLEYNSKILVNSNRLYWQLSELSRKKEKNQTIRIILEEIQNINDDQKLYVEMRVKDAIECFGDNLAKVPANTFINIPTMSSVAVSRK
;
A
#
# COMPACT_ATOMS: atom_id res chain seq x y z
N MET A 1 10.06 0.35 21.63
CA MET A 1 9.42 0.63 20.32
C MET A 1 10.49 0.57 19.24
N GLN A 2 10.40 -0.35 18.29
CA GLN A 2 11.26 -0.33 17.11
C GLN A 2 10.57 0.49 16.02
N PHE A 3 11.07 1.68 15.75
CA PHE A 3 10.75 2.39 14.51
C PHE A 3 11.40 1.58 13.38
N ILE A 4 10.60 0.82 12.63
CA ILE A 4 11.04 0.30 11.34
C ILE A 4 11.06 1.50 10.40
N GLY A 5 12.19 2.21 10.37
CA GLY A 5 12.44 3.21 9.35
C GLY A 5 12.46 2.50 8.00
N TYR A 6 11.39 2.62 7.22
CA TYR A 6 11.36 2.07 5.87
C TYR A 6 12.45 2.75 5.04
N LEU A 7 13.38 1.95 4.51
CA LEU A 7 14.44 2.47 3.64
C LEU A 7 13.81 3.07 2.39
N LYS A 8 14.31 4.24 1.95
CA LYS A 8 13.91 4.87 0.68
C LYS A 8 13.99 3.91 -0.51
N SER A 9 14.90 2.93 -0.46
CA SER A 9 15.08 1.88 -1.47
C SER A 9 13.84 1.00 -1.68
N ASN A 10 12.92 0.95 -0.71
CA ASN A 10 11.74 0.09 -0.77
C ASN A 10 10.51 0.83 -1.29
N LEU A 11 10.59 2.14 -1.52
CA LEU A 11 9.49 2.92 -2.08
C LEU A 11 9.22 2.50 -3.52
N VAL A 12 7.95 2.25 -3.83
CA VAL A 12 7.51 1.90 -5.18
C VAL A 12 6.72 3.07 -5.76
N PRO A 13 7.22 3.72 -6.83
CA PRO A 13 6.44 4.71 -7.57
C PRO A 13 5.14 4.08 -8.07
N GLY A 14 4.01 4.79 -7.99
CA GLY A 14 2.72 4.21 -8.33
C GLY A 14 2.62 3.70 -9.78
N ASN A 15 3.32 4.33 -10.73
CA ASN A 15 3.42 3.85 -12.11
C ASN A 15 4.11 2.49 -12.25
N ASN A 16 4.96 2.13 -11.29
CA ASN A 16 5.71 0.87 -11.31
C ASN A 16 4.94 -0.28 -10.67
N LEU A 17 3.78 -0.03 -10.04
CA LEU A 17 2.95 -1.10 -9.47
C LEU A 17 2.51 -2.13 -10.50
N LYS A 18 2.26 -1.70 -11.74
CA LYS A 18 1.86 -2.58 -12.84
C LYS A 18 2.96 -3.55 -13.27
N GLN A 19 4.20 -3.35 -12.81
CA GLN A 19 5.35 -4.21 -13.10
C GLN A 19 5.56 -5.28 -12.00
N LEU A 20 4.87 -5.17 -10.86
CA LEU A 20 4.92 -6.14 -9.79
C LEU A 20 3.98 -7.32 -10.06
N GLU A 21 4.24 -8.44 -9.41
CA GLU A 21 3.39 -9.63 -9.53
C GLU A 21 1.98 -9.34 -8.98
N TYR A 22 0.96 -9.63 -9.78
CA TYR A 22 -0.44 -9.25 -9.56
C TYR A 22 -1.01 -9.66 -8.18
N ASN A 23 -0.61 -10.85 -7.69
CA ASN A 23 -1.08 -11.40 -6.41
C ASN A 23 -0.10 -11.17 -5.24
N SER A 24 1.05 -10.54 -5.49
CA SER A 24 2.00 -10.21 -4.42
C SER A 24 1.43 -9.14 -3.48
N LYS A 25 1.96 -9.12 -2.27
CA LYS A 25 1.60 -8.13 -1.24
C LYS A 25 2.57 -6.96 -1.25
N ILE A 26 2.03 -5.77 -1.04
CA ILE A 26 2.75 -4.53 -0.83
C ILE A 26 2.23 -3.84 0.43
N LEU A 27 2.98 -2.88 0.92
CA LEU A 27 2.54 -1.97 1.97
C LEU A 27 2.00 -0.69 1.34
N VAL A 28 0.80 -0.28 1.74
CA VAL A 28 0.11 0.92 1.25
C VAL A 28 -0.09 1.88 2.41
N ASN A 29 0.20 3.16 2.20
CA ASN A 29 0.04 4.17 3.23
C ASN A 29 -1.44 4.36 3.58
N SER A 30 -1.81 4.12 4.84
CA SER A 30 -3.20 4.16 5.32
C SER A 30 -3.85 5.54 5.09
N ASN A 31 -3.11 6.62 5.32
CA ASN A 31 -3.59 7.99 5.06
C ASN A 31 -3.96 8.21 3.59
N ARG A 32 -3.29 7.52 2.66
CA ARG A 32 -3.58 7.61 1.22
C ARG A 32 -4.83 6.83 0.84
N LEU A 33 -5.10 5.72 1.52
CA LEU A 33 -6.36 4.98 1.38
C LEU A 33 -7.54 5.82 1.86
N TYR A 34 -7.44 6.47 3.03
CA TYR A 34 -8.49 7.39 3.51
C TYR A 34 -8.73 8.57 2.56
N TRP A 35 -7.66 9.15 2.01
CA TRP A 35 -7.78 10.22 1.02
C TRP A 35 -8.49 9.73 -0.26
N GLN A 36 -8.11 8.56 -0.76
CA GLN A 36 -8.73 7.96 -1.94
C GLN A 36 -10.21 7.61 -1.70
N LEU A 37 -10.55 7.11 -0.51
CA LEU A 37 -11.93 6.88 -0.09
C LEU A 37 -12.75 8.18 -0.12
N SER A 38 -12.19 9.29 0.38
CA SER A 38 -12.82 10.61 0.35
C SER A 38 -13.07 11.09 -1.09
N GLU A 39 -12.09 10.93 -1.98
CA GLU A 39 -12.20 11.28 -3.41
C GLU A 39 -13.29 10.46 -4.12
N LEU A 40 -13.31 9.14 -3.93
CA LEU A 40 -14.29 8.25 -4.56
C LEU A 40 -15.71 8.49 -4.03
N SER A 41 -15.86 8.67 -2.72
CA SER A 41 -17.16 8.95 -2.09
C SER A 41 -17.80 10.24 -2.61
N ARG A 42 -16.99 11.27 -2.88
CA ARG A 42 -17.47 12.53 -3.49
C ARG A 42 -18.02 12.35 -4.89
N LYS A 43 -17.43 11.45 -5.69
CA LYS A 43 -17.80 11.24 -7.09
C LYS A 43 -19.02 10.32 -7.26
N LYS A 44 -19.49 9.66 -6.19
CA LYS A 44 -20.55 8.63 -6.23
C LYS A 44 -20.28 7.50 -7.24
N GLU A 45 -19.02 7.28 -7.58
CA GLU A 45 -18.58 6.28 -8.55
C GLU A 45 -17.94 5.08 -7.84
N LYS A 46 -17.98 3.89 -8.47
CA LYS A 46 -17.20 2.69 -8.12
C LYS A 46 -17.43 2.14 -6.70
N ASN A 47 -18.66 1.71 -6.41
CA ASN A 47 -19.02 1.01 -5.16
C ASN A 47 -18.10 -0.17 -4.80
N GLN A 48 -17.57 -0.89 -5.78
CA GLN A 48 -16.67 -2.01 -5.54
C GLN A 48 -15.31 -1.56 -4.99
N THR A 49 -14.72 -0.52 -5.56
CA THR A 49 -13.44 0.04 -5.08
C THR A 49 -13.59 0.61 -3.66
N ILE A 50 -14.72 1.25 -3.37
CA ILE A 50 -15.03 1.73 -2.02
C ILE A 50 -15.10 0.57 -1.02
N ARG A 51 -15.74 -0.55 -1.39
CA ARG A 51 -15.79 -1.75 -0.54
C ARG A 51 -14.41 -2.32 -0.24
N ILE A 52 -13.56 -2.47 -1.26
CA ILE A 52 -12.18 -2.94 -1.08
C ILE A 52 -11.44 -2.04 -0.09
N ILE A 53 -11.50 -0.72 -0.26
CA ILE A 53 -10.83 0.22 0.65
C ILE A 53 -11.37 0.09 2.08
N LEU A 54 -12.69 -0.05 2.26
CA LEU A 54 -13.30 -0.20 3.58
C LEU A 54 -12.92 -1.52 4.26
N GLU A 55 -12.87 -2.63 3.52
CA GLU A 55 -12.43 -3.93 4.04
C GLU A 55 -10.97 -3.86 4.50
N GLU A 56 -10.09 -3.24 3.71
CA GLU A 56 -8.68 -3.07 4.08
C GLU A 56 -8.49 -2.13 5.28
N ILE A 57 -9.30 -1.07 5.38
CA ILE A 57 -9.29 -0.17 6.54
C ILE A 57 -9.80 -0.87 7.80
N GLN A 58 -10.85 -1.70 7.71
CA GLN A 58 -11.38 -2.45 8.86
C GLN A 58 -10.37 -3.46 9.42
N ASN A 59 -9.44 -3.94 8.59
CA ASN A 59 -8.37 -4.84 9.00
C ASN A 59 -7.20 -4.12 9.69
N ILE A 60 -7.23 -2.79 9.79
CA ILE A 60 -6.25 -2.00 10.54
C ILE A 60 -6.54 -2.17 12.04
N ASN A 61 -5.89 -3.16 12.65
CA ASN A 61 -6.00 -3.42 14.10
C ASN A 61 -5.20 -2.42 14.96
N ASP A 62 -4.42 -1.54 14.34
CA ASP A 62 -3.57 -0.56 15.00
C ASP A 62 -3.50 0.71 14.16
N ASP A 63 -4.24 1.74 14.58
CA ASP A 63 -4.32 3.03 13.90
C ASP A 63 -2.97 3.76 13.84
N GLN A 64 -1.97 3.34 14.65
CA GLN A 64 -0.61 3.88 14.58
C GLN A 64 0.20 3.27 13.42
N LYS A 65 -0.29 2.20 12.78
CA LYS A 65 0.34 1.64 11.58
C LYS A 65 0.07 2.54 10.39
N LEU A 66 1.13 3.23 9.98
CA LEU A 66 1.13 4.10 8.80
C LEU A 66 0.95 3.33 7.48
N TYR A 67 1.19 2.02 7.48
CA TYR A 67 1.07 1.17 6.28
C TYR A 67 0.25 -0.09 6.55
N VAL A 68 -0.53 -0.48 5.55
CA VAL A 68 -1.34 -1.70 5.52
C VAL A 68 -0.86 -2.62 4.42
N GLU A 69 -0.90 -3.93 4.67
CA GLU A 69 -0.62 -4.90 3.60
C GLU A 69 -1.83 -5.00 2.67
N MET A 70 -1.59 -4.87 1.37
CA MET A 70 -2.62 -4.99 0.34
C MET A 70 -2.05 -5.72 -0.87
N ARG A 71 -2.88 -6.42 -1.65
CA ARG A 71 -2.39 -7.03 -2.89
C ARG A 71 -2.15 -5.95 -3.95
N VAL A 72 -1.18 -6.18 -4.84
CA VAL A 72 -0.87 -5.27 -5.93
C VAL A 72 -2.10 -4.98 -6.80
N LYS A 73 -2.89 -6.01 -7.14
CA LYS A 73 -4.12 -5.83 -7.91
C LYS A 73 -5.13 -4.87 -7.26
N ASP A 74 -5.30 -4.97 -5.95
CA ASP A 74 -6.28 -4.20 -5.20
C ASP A 74 -5.76 -2.75 -5.08
N ALA A 75 -4.44 -2.55 -4.96
CA ALA A 75 -3.81 -1.24 -5.05
C ALA A 75 -4.01 -0.57 -6.40
N ILE A 76 -3.83 -1.31 -7.49
CA ILE A 76 -4.04 -0.80 -8.84
C ILE A 76 -5.51 -0.41 -9.03
N GLU A 77 -6.46 -1.21 -8.53
CA GLU A 77 -7.89 -0.92 -8.61
C GLU A 77 -8.30 0.28 -7.75
N CYS A 78 -7.78 0.38 -6.52
CA CYS A 78 -8.01 1.48 -5.58
C CYS A 78 -7.57 2.83 -6.14
N PHE A 79 -6.37 2.90 -6.69
CA PHE A 79 -5.78 4.17 -7.12
C PHE A 79 -5.99 4.46 -8.61
N GLY A 80 -6.20 3.45 -9.45
CA GLY A 80 -6.55 3.60 -10.87
C GLY A 80 -5.67 4.61 -11.62
N ASP A 81 -6.29 5.61 -12.25
CA ASP A 81 -5.58 6.64 -13.00
C ASP A 81 -4.77 7.61 -12.13
N ASN A 82 -5.00 7.62 -10.81
CA ASN A 82 -4.24 8.45 -9.87
C ASN A 82 -2.87 7.84 -9.51
N LEU A 83 -2.56 6.62 -9.93
CA LEU A 83 -1.27 5.96 -9.65
C LEU A 83 -0.05 6.82 -9.99
N ALA A 84 -0.11 7.64 -11.03
CA ALA A 84 0.97 8.54 -11.42
C ALA A 84 1.10 9.80 -10.54
N LYS A 85 0.02 10.14 -9.82
CA LYS A 85 -0.14 11.42 -9.08
C LYS A 85 0.02 11.24 -7.58
N VAL A 86 -0.01 10.00 -7.08
CA VAL A 86 0.15 9.76 -5.66
C VAL A 86 1.57 10.05 -5.20
N PRO A 87 1.77 10.54 -3.96
CA PRO A 87 3.10 10.78 -3.41
C PRO A 87 3.97 9.52 -3.38
N ALA A 88 5.30 9.69 -3.46
CA ALA A 88 6.26 8.58 -3.49
C ALA A 88 6.22 7.67 -2.25
N ASN A 89 5.71 8.16 -1.11
CA ASN A 89 5.55 7.39 0.11
C ASN A 89 4.23 6.60 0.19
N THR A 90 3.53 6.44 -0.94
CA THR A 90 2.22 5.75 -0.97
C THR A 90 2.39 4.24 -0.94
N PHE A 91 3.39 3.69 -1.64
CA PHE A 91 3.59 2.24 -1.76
C PHE A 91 5.01 1.86 -1.36
N ILE A 92 5.12 0.76 -0.63
CA ILE A 92 6.39 0.18 -0.21
C ILE A 92 6.38 -1.31 -0.53
N ASN A 93 7.45 -1.81 -1.14
CA ASN A 93 7.65 -3.24 -1.27
C ASN A 93 7.85 -3.85 0.12
N ILE A 94 7.17 -4.96 0.40
CA ILE A 94 7.46 -5.75 1.60
C ILE A 94 8.89 -6.27 1.42
N PRO A 95 9.86 -5.89 2.27
CA PRO A 95 11.18 -6.46 2.19
C PRO A 95 11.03 -7.97 2.43
N THR A 96 11.31 -8.78 1.41
CA THR A 96 11.63 -10.17 1.64
C THR A 96 12.81 -10.14 2.59
N MET A 97 12.63 -10.66 3.81
CA MET A 97 13.77 -11.02 4.64
C MET A 97 14.51 -12.10 3.86
N SER A 98 15.38 -11.68 2.94
CA SER A 98 16.46 -12.51 2.47
C SER A 98 17.23 -12.84 3.73
N SER A 99 17.21 -14.12 4.06
CA SER A 99 17.85 -14.75 5.21
C SER A 99 19.13 -13.98 5.53
N VAL A 100 19.11 -13.17 6.59
CA VAL A 100 20.34 -12.69 7.18
C VAL A 100 20.98 -13.97 7.71
N ALA A 101 21.84 -14.57 6.88
CA ALA A 101 22.69 -15.67 7.28
C ALA A 101 23.48 -15.16 8.48
N VAL A 102 23.05 -15.56 9.67
CA VAL A 102 23.80 -15.38 10.90
C VAL A 102 25.01 -16.29 10.78
N SER A 103 26.03 -15.84 10.04
CA SER A 103 27.37 -16.37 10.17
C SER A 103 28.01 -15.67 11.35
N ARG A 104 27.75 -16.20 12.56
CA ARG A 104 28.63 -15.93 13.69
C ARG A 104 29.72 -17.00 13.65
N LYS A 105 30.93 -16.55 13.28
CA LYS A 105 32.17 -17.25 13.58
C LYS A 105 32.38 -17.35 15.09
#